data_AF-A0A662JHL5-F1
#
_entry.id   AF-A0A662JHL5-F1
#
_cell.length_a   1.000
_cell.length_b   1.000
_cell.length_c   1.000
_cell.angle_alpha   90.00
_cell.angle_beta   90.00
_cell.angle_gamma   90.00
#
_symmetry.space_group_name_H-M   'P 1'
#
loop_
_entity.id
_entity.type
_entity.pdbx_description
1 polymer ?
#
loop_
_entity_poly.entity_id
_entity_poly.type
_entity_poly.pdbx_seq_one_letter_code
_entity_poly.pdbx_strand_id
1 'polypeptide(L)' 'MGKASLVFQGIELRRIVEGEASLLVPSTSTVSPPSSPVFYNPRMEVSRDIAIGCLRAYHKMVGRDLKVIEPLTATG' A
#
# COMPACT_ATOMS: atom_id res chain seq x y z
N MET A 1 6.86 -13.13 -23.02
CA MET A 1 7.67 -12.09 -22.36
C MET A 1 7.67 -12.36 -20.86
N GLY A 2 8.79 -12.84 -20.31
CA GLY A 2 8.90 -13.16 -18.89
C GLY A 2 8.75 -11.90 -18.04
N LYS A 3 7.88 -11.93 -17.02
CA LYS A 3 7.81 -10.85 -16.03
C LYS A 3 9.18 -10.81 -15.34
N ALA A 4 9.94 -9.74 -15.53
CA ALA A 4 11.17 -9.52 -14.78
C ALA A 4 10.81 -9.47 -13.29
N SER A 5 11.21 -10.50 -12.54
CA SER A 5 11.15 -10.49 -11.09
C SER A 5 12.25 -9.56 -10.60
N LEU A 6 11.86 -8.50 -9.90
CA LEU A 6 12.82 -7.60 -9.26
C LEU A 6 13.21 -8.24 -7.93
N VAL A 7 14.49 -8.48 -7.70
CA VAL A 7 14.98 -9.01 -6.42
C VAL A 7 15.73 -7.91 -5.68
N PHE A 8 15.36 -7.65 -4.43
CA PHE A 8 16.03 -6.69 -3.56
C PHE A 8 16.38 -7.36 -2.23
N GLN A 9 17.66 -7.34 -1.85
CA GLN A 9 18.15 -7.99 -0.62
C GLN A 9 17.70 -9.46 -0.47
N GLY A 10 17.65 -10.19 -1.58
CA GLY A 10 17.21 -11.60 -1.58
C GLY A 10 15.68 -11.79 -1.49
N ILE A 11 14.90 -10.72 -1.47
CA ILE A 11 13.43 -10.77 -1.48
C ILE A 11 12.94 -10.52 -2.91
N GLU A 12 12.12 -11.43 -3.42
CA GLU A 12 11.42 -11.22 -4.69
C GLU A 12 10.30 -10.18 -4.50
N LEU A 13 10.35 -9.13 -5.31
CA LEU A 13 9.38 -8.05 -5.32
C LEU A 13 8.44 -8.17 -6.52
N ARG A 14 7.19 -7.84 -6.28
CA ARG A 14 6.13 -7.70 -7.27
C ARG A 14 5.68 -6.25 -7.32
N ARG A 15 5.54 -5.72 -8.52
CA ARG A 15 4.83 -4.46 -8.73
C ARG A 15 3.33 -4.68 -8.57
N ILE A 16 2.70 -3.88 -7.72
CA ILE A 16 1.25 -3.79 -7.60
C ILE A 16 0.80 -2.36 -7.89
N VAL A 17 -0.46 -2.23 -8.30
CA VAL A 17 -1.14 -0.95 -8.51
C VAL A 17 -2.44 -1.02 -7.72
N GLU A 18 -2.65 -0.04 -6.85
CA GLU A 18 -3.89 0.13 -6.09
C GLU A 18 -4.29 1.61 -6.16
N GLY A 19 -5.46 1.87 -6.76
CA GLY A 19 -5.84 3.23 -7.15
C GLY A 19 -4.76 3.89 -8.02
N GLU A 20 -4.29 5.06 -7.60
CA GLU A 20 -3.23 5.82 -8.28
C GLU A 20 -1.81 5.46 -7.79
N ALA A 21 -1.69 4.64 -6.74
CA ALA A 21 -0.40 4.26 -6.18
C ALA A 21 0.21 3.06 -6.92
N SER A 22 1.50 3.12 -7.23
CA SER A 22 2.28 1.96 -7.69
C SER A 22 3.37 1.64 -6.68
N LEU A 23 3.33 0.41 -6.17
CA LEU A 23 4.19 -0.06 -5.08
C LEU A 23 4.98 -1.29 -5.53
N LEU A 24 6.15 -1.48 -4.94
CA LEU A 24 6.89 -2.73 -4.95
C LEU A 24 6.70 -3.41 -3.60
N VAL A 25 6.10 -4.59 -3.60
CA VAL A 25 5.83 -5.36 -2.38
C VAL A 25 6.49 -6.74 -2.48
N PRO A 26 6.85 -7.38 -1.36
CA PRO A 26 7.29 -8.78 -1.41
C PRO A 26 6.23 -9.65 -2.08
N SER A 27 6.64 -10.48 -3.04
CA SER A 27 5.73 -11.40 -3.75
C SER A 27 4.92 -12.25 -2.76
N THR A 28 5.57 -12.68 -1.67
CA THR A 28 4.95 -13.43 -0.57
C THR A 28 3.80 -12.69 0.09
N SER A 29 3.85 -11.36 0.17
CA SER A 29 2.80 -10.59 0.83
C SER A 29 1.46 -10.66 0.12
N THR A 30 1.47 -10.87 -1.20
CA THR A 30 0.22 -11.01 -1.97
C THR A 30 -0.47 -12.37 -1.77
N VAL A 31 0.22 -13.33 -1.14
CA VAL A 31 -0.26 -14.72 -0.95
C VAL A 31 -0.43 -15.05 0.54
N SER A 32 0.57 -14.72 1.36
CA SER A 32 0.57 -14.90 2.81
C SER A 32 1.14 -13.64 3.49
N PRO A 33 0.34 -12.57 3.61
CA PRO A 33 0.77 -11.32 4.23
C PRO A 33 1.41 -11.47 5.62
N PRO A 34 0.86 -12.28 6.55
CA PRO A 34 1.44 -12.43 7.90
C PRO A 34 2.84 -13.05 7.91
N SER A 35 3.20 -13.81 6.86
CA SER A 35 4.49 -14.48 6.74
C SER A 35 5.49 -13.67 5.92
N SER A 36 5.11 -12.47 5.47
CA SER A 36 5.92 -11.62 4.61
C SER A 36 6.82 -10.70 5.44
N PRO A 37 8.07 -10.45 5.02
CA PRO A 37 8.97 -9.55 5.74
C PRO A 37 8.49 -8.09 5.75
N VAL A 38 7.72 -7.70 4.74
CA VAL A 38 7.00 -6.41 4.69
C VAL A 38 5.54 -6.69 4.35
N PHE A 39 4.63 -6.07 5.10
CA PHE A 39 3.21 -6.38 5.08
C PHE A 39 2.45 -5.56 4.03
N TYR A 40 1.74 -6.27 3.16
CA TYR A 40 0.75 -5.76 2.22
C TYR A 40 -0.38 -6.78 2.12
N ASN A 41 -1.59 -6.38 2.51
CA ASN A 41 -2.79 -7.21 2.38
C ASN A 41 -3.69 -6.64 1.27
N PRO A 42 -3.84 -7.33 0.11
CA PRO A 42 -4.72 -6.85 -0.96
C PRO A 42 -6.19 -6.80 -0.53
N ARG A 43 -6.60 -7.60 0.48
CA ARG A 43 -7.98 -7.58 1.00
C ARG A 43 -8.32 -6.30 1.78
N MET A 44 -7.33 -5.44 2.03
CA MET A 44 -7.52 -4.16 2.74
C MET A 44 -7.75 -2.97 1.81
N GLU A 45 -7.86 -3.18 0.49
CA GLU A 45 -8.12 -2.12 -0.51
C GLU A 45 -9.34 -1.26 -0.13
N VAL A 46 -10.49 -1.89 0.15
CA VAL A 46 -11.72 -1.19 0.57
C VAL A 46 -11.51 -0.34 1.82
N SER A 47 -10.70 -0.83 2.78
CA SER A 47 -10.41 -0.05 3.99
C SER A 47 -9.60 1.20 3.68
N ARG A 48 -8.66 1.13 2.73
CA ARG A 48 -7.84 2.28 2.30
C ARG A 48 -8.66 3.25 1.46
N ASP A 49 -9.54 2.78 0.59
CA ASP A 49 -10.48 3.62 -0.16
C ASP A 49 -11.37 4.45 0.77
N ILE A 50 -11.91 3.82 1.82
CA ILE A 50 -12.70 4.52 2.85
C ILE A 50 -11.84 5.56 3.57
N ALA A 51 -10.61 5.21 3.98
CA ALA A 51 -9.71 6.14 4.65
C ALA A 51 -9.41 7.39 3.80
N ILE A 52 -9.15 7.21 2.50
CA ILE A 52 -8.95 8.32 1.55
C ILE A 52 -10.23 9.14 1.38
N GLY A 53 -11.39 8.50 1.27
CA GLY A 53 -12.69 9.18 1.22
C GLY A 53 -12.93 10.07 2.44
N CYS A 54 -12.71 9.52 3.65
CA CYS A 54 -12.81 10.26 4.90
C CYS A 54 -11.82 11.43 4.97
N LEU A 55 -10.56 11.21 4.58
CA LEU A 55 -9.53 12.27 4.58
C LEU A 55 -9.89 13.41 3.61
N ARG A 56 -10.36 13.08 2.40
CA ARG A 56 -10.80 14.07 1.40
C ARG A 56 -12.01 14.87 1.90
N ALA A 57 -12.99 14.21 2.51
CA ALA A 57 -14.15 14.86 3.08
C ALA A 57 -13.74 15.82 4.22
N TYR A 58 -12.89 15.36 5.13
CA TYR A 58 -12.37 16.17 6.23
C TYR A 58 -11.55 17.37 5.74
N HIS A 59 -10.68 17.18 4.76
CA HIS A 59 -9.92 18.28 4.13
C HIS A 59 -10.85 19.37 3.58
N LYS A 60 -11.91 18.97 2.87
CA LYS A 60 -12.92 19.90 2.34
C LYS A 60 -13.68 20.63 3.45
N MET A 61 -13.96 19.95 4.57
CA MET A 61 -14.66 20.55 5.72
C MET A 61 -13.81 21.62 6.43
N VAL A 62 -12.50 21.38 6.60
CA VAL A 62 -11.63 22.32 7.34
C VAL A 62 -11.04 23.43 6.47
N GLY A 63 -10.97 23.24 5.15
CA GLY A 63 -10.54 24.26 4.20
C GLY A 63 -9.08 24.74 4.36
N ARG A 64 -8.20 23.89 4.86
CA ARG A 64 -6.77 24.19 5.09
C ARG A 64 -5.90 22.96 4.91
N ASP A 65 -4.61 23.17 4.73
CA ASP A 65 -3.62 22.09 4.66
C ASP A 65 -3.68 21.19 5.90
N LEU A 66 -3.57 19.89 5.64
CA LEU A 66 -3.53 18.84 6.65
C LEU A 66 -2.12 18.31 6.80
N LYS A 67 -1.75 18.04 8.06
CA LYS A 67 -0.61 17.16 8.39
C LYS A 67 -1.20 15.81 8.78
N VAL A 68 -0.82 14.75 8.07
CA VAL A 68 -1.33 13.40 8.25
C VAL A 68 -0.18 12.48 8.66
N ILE A 69 -0.48 11.49 9.49
CA ILE A 69 0.48 10.45 9.89
C ILE A 69 -0.16 9.09 9.67
N GLU A 70 0.63 8.15 9.17
CA GLU A 70 0.30 6.72 9.15
C GLU A 70 1.35 5.98 10.00
N PRO A 71 1.11 5.82 11.31
CA PRO A 71 2.14 5.35 12.24
C PRO A 71 2.53 3.89 12.02
N LEU A 72 1.69 3.09 11.36
CA LEU A 72 1.92 1.67 11.06
C LEU A 72 1.81 1.39 9.55
N THR A 73 2.52 2.20 8.77
CA THR A 73 2.48 2.29 7.30
C THR A 73 2.82 1.00 6.53
N ALA A 74 3.60 0.09 7.11
CA ALA A 74 4.11 -1.11 6.44
C ALA A 74 4.80 -0.81 5.08
N THR A 75 4.09 -0.87 3.95
CA THR A 75 4.64 -0.61 2.61
C THR A 75 4.62 0.85 2.15
N GLY A 76 4.08 1.77 2.94
CA GLY A 76 3.89 3.17 2.54
C GLY A 76 2.44 3.60 2.67
#